data_AF-A0A534PSC2-F1
#
_entry.id   AF-A0A534PSC2-F1
#
_cell.length_a   1.000
_cell.length_b   1.000
_cell.length_c   1.000
_cell.angle_alpha   90.00
_cell.angle_beta   90.00
_cell.angle_gamma   90.00
#
_symmetry.space_group_name_H-M   'P 1'
#
loop_
_entity.id
_entity.type
_entity.pdbx_description
1 polymer ?
#
loop_
_entity_poly.entity_id
_entity_poly.type
_entity_poly.pdbx_seq_one_letter_code
_entity_poly.pdbx_strand_id
1 'polypeptide(L)'
;MIRLRYRFESLDVYARHLRLGDGLYLPLRPQPGSRVAIEVSWPESPDPVLLHGRIRKRTRHGSFVDLPPTWMVGPLGASRGDRRVPCDLVAEVKPFDGAPYLCRALDVSQRGVRLATGAFDAGLMGDRVAITLLVPDAMDIPSRIAWSGAREAGLELLETPPALVSFLAACDAQWEELSHDAGCLCSRTELRAG
;
A
#
# COMPACT_ATOMS: atom_id res chain seq x y z
N MET A 1 2.32 1.62 13.45
CA MET A 1 1.94 1.98 12.08
C MET A 1 0.43 2.11 12.06
N ILE A 2 -0.11 3.17 11.47
CA ILE A 2 -1.57 3.40 11.37
C ILE A 2 -2.07 2.65 10.12
N ARG A 3 -3.23 2.02 10.23
CA ARG A 3 -3.88 1.28 9.13
C ARG A 3 -5.30 1.81 8.97
N LEU A 4 -5.57 2.49 7.87
CA LEU A 4 -6.82 3.20 7.63
C LEU A 4 -7.50 2.75 6.33
N ARG A 5 -8.74 2.25 6.41
CA ARG A 5 -9.62 2.14 5.24
C ARG A 5 -10.40 3.43 5.12
N TYR A 6 -10.15 4.18 4.06
CA TYR A 6 -10.83 5.44 3.80
C TYR A 6 -11.71 5.33 2.56
N ARG A 7 -13.03 5.30 2.77
CA ARG A 7 -14.02 5.29 1.71
C ARG A 7 -14.41 6.72 1.33
N PHE A 8 -14.23 7.05 0.06
CA PHE A 8 -14.66 8.29 -0.56
C PHE A 8 -15.94 8.09 -1.36
N GLU A 9 -16.71 9.15 -1.51
CA GLU A 9 -17.94 9.15 -2.30
C GLU A 9 -17.66 9.05 -3.80
N SER A 10 -16.53 9.60 -4.27
CA SER A 10 -16.10 9.55 -5.67
C SER A 10 -14.60 9.84 -5.81
N LEU A 11 -14.07 9.58 -7.01
CA LEU A 11 -12.69 9.94 -7.37
C LEU A 11 -12.41 11.44 -7.20
N ASP A 12 -13.36 12.32 -7.53
CA ASP A 12 -13.19 13.77 -7.39
C ASP A 12 -13.03 14.20 -5.93
N VAL A 13 -13.74 13.56 -5.02
CA VAL A 13 -13.61 13.83 -3.57
C VAL A 13 -12.25 13.36 -3.07
N TYR A 14 -11.79 12.19 -3.49
CA TYR A 14 -10.42 11.73 -3.21
C TYR A 14 -9.37 12.71 -3.76
N ALA A 15 -9.52 13.17 -5.00
CA ALA A 15 -8.61 14.14 -5.62
C ALA A 15 -8.52 15.45 -4.83
N ARG A 16 -9.60 15.90 -4.16
CA ARG A 16 -9.56 17.09 -3.28
C ARG A 16 -8.71 16.90 -2.03
N HIS A 17 -8.55 15.66 -1.56
CA HIS A 17 -7.65 15.34 -0.44
C HIS A 17 -6.18 15.34 -0.86
N LEU A 18 -5.90 15.17 -2.15
CA LEU A 18 -4.55 15.21 -2.70
C LEU A 18 -4.16 16.65 -2.99
N ARG A 19 -3.04 17.09 -2.42
CA ARG A 19 -2.47 18.41 -2.69
C ARG A 19 -1.06 18.27 -3.20
N LEU A 20 -0.81 18.87 -4.37
CA LEU A 20 0.51 18.89 -4.96
C LEU A 20 1.49 19.56 -3.99
N GLY A 21 2.61 18.89 -3.68
CA GLY A 21 3.61 19.36 -2.73
C GLY A 21 3.27 19.15 -1.25
N ASP A 22 2.00 18.89 -0.91
CA ASP A 22 1.55 18.67 0.47
C ASP A 22 1.14 17.21 0.77
N GLY A 23 0.89 16.41 -0.27
CA GLY A 23 0.50 15.00 -0.15
C GLY A 23 -0.99 14.81 0.13
N LEU A 24 -1.35 13.71 0.81
CA LEU A 24 -2.74 13.34 1.08
C LEU A 24 -3.19 13.84 2.46
N TYR A 25 -4.30 14.57 2.50
CA TYR A 25 -4.93 14.98 3.75
C TYR A 25 -5.79 13.85 4.35
N LEU A 26 -5.60 13.58 5.63
CA LEU A 26 -6.45 12.70 6.44
C LEU A 26 -7.08 13.50 7.59
N PRO A 27 -8.38 13.32 7.88
CA PRO A 27 -9.03 13.94 9.04
C PRO A 27 -8.70 13.19 10.35
N LEU A 28 -7.47 12.67 10.44
CA LEU A 28 -6.90 12.03 11.62
C LEU A 28 -5.75 12.90 12.14
N ARG A 29 -5.46 12.80 13.45
CA ARG A 29 -4.42 13.62 14.10
C ARG A 29 -3.24 12.83 14.68
N PRO A 30 -2.69 11.83 13.95
CA PRO A 30 -1.49 11.14 14.40
C PRO A 30 -0.28 12.07 14.50
N GLN A 31 0.72 11.64 15.24
CA GLN A 31 1.96 12.41 15.41
C GLN A 31 2.76 12.44 14.09
N PRO A 32 3.40 13.58 13.74
CA PRO A 32 4.39 13.64 12.68
C PRO A 32 5.44 12.53 12.80
N GLY A 33 5.90 12.00 11.66
CA GLY A 33 6.83 10.87 11.57
C GLY A 33 6.17 9.49 11.62
N SER A 34 4.91 9.39 12.08
CA SER A 34 4.15 8.13 12.09
C SER A 34 4.02 7.54 10.69
N ARG A 35 4.20 6.23 10.56
CA ARG A 35 3.92 5.50 9.31
C ARG A 35 2.44 5.19 9.19
N VAL A 36 1.92 5.26 7.96
CA VAL A 36 0.52 4.97 7.64
C VAL A 36 0.43 4.10 6.39
N ALA A 37 -0.40 3.07 6.43
CA ALA A 37 -0.96 2.42 5.25
C ALA A 37 -2.43 2.80 5.12
N ILE A 38 -2.84 3.12 3.90
CA ILE A 38 -4.18 3.61 3.60
C ILE A 38 -4.74 2.78 2.46
N GLU A 39 -5.89 2.19 2.69
CA GLU A 39 -6.72 1.58 1.65
C GLU A 39 -7.78 2.60 1.26
N VAL A 40 -7.67 3.15 0.05
CA VAL A 40 -8.57 4.18 -0.48
C VAL A 40 -9.56 3.52 -1.43
N SER A 41 -10.85 3.74 -1.25
CA SER A 41 -11.89 3.20 -2.14
C SER A 41 -12.95 4.24 -2.48
N TRP A 42 -13.58 4.08 -3.64
CA TRP A 42 -14.76 4.84 -4.10
C TRP A 42 -15.60 3.93 -5.01
N PRO A 43 -16.90 4.20 -5.24
CA PRO A 43 -17.81 3.29 -5.92
C PRO A 43 -17.36 2.85 -7.33
N GLU A 44 -16.72 3.75 -8.08
CA GLU A 44 -16.24 3.49 -9.44
C GLU A 44 -14.89 2.74 -9.49
N SER A 45 -14.24 2.54 -8.34
CA SER A 45 -12.97 1.80 -8.27
C SER A 45 -13.24 0.31 -8.12
N PRO A 46 -12.87 -0.53 -9.10
CA PRO A 46 -13.05 -1.98 -8.97
C PRO A 46 -12.21 -2.57 -7.83
N ASP A 47 -11.08 -1.91 -7.51
CA ASP A 47 -10.19 -2.29 -6.41
C ASP A 47 -9.80 -1.06 -5.58
N PRO A 48 -9.64 -1.20 -4.26
CA PRO A 48 -9.05 -0.14 -3.45
C PRO A 48 -7.60 0.16 -3.84
N VAL A 49 -7.24 1.45 -3.82
CA VAL A 49 -5.86 1.91 -3.98
C VAL A 49 -5.13 1.78 -2.65
N LEU A 50 -3.99 1.09 -2.67
CA LEU A 50 -3.16 0.88 -1.50
C LEU A 50 -1.99 1.87 -1.49
N LEU A 51 -1.94 2.70 -0.45
CA LEU A 51 -0.98 3.77 -0.29
C LEU A 51 -0.16 3.57 0.99
N HIS A 52 1.13 3.86 0.90
CA HIS A 52 2.04 3.92 2.05
C HIS A 52 2.63 5.31 2.15
N GLY A 53 2.75 5.81 3.38
CA GLY A 53 3.31 7.13 3.60
C GLY A 53 3.74 7.38 5.02
N ARG A 54 4.14 8.64 5.26
CA ARG A 54 4.46 9.13 6.60
C ARG A 54 3.71 10.42 6.87
N ILE A 55 3.26 10.58 8.10
CA ILE A 55 2.65 11.82 8.55
C ILE A 55 3.72 12.91 8.55
N ARG A 56 3.59 13.90 7.67
CA ARG A 56 4.53 15.02 7.56
C ARG A 56 4.20 16.11 8.55
N LYS A 57 2.98 16.66 8.44
CA LYS A 57 2.49 17.75 9.30
C LYS A 57 1.14 17.39 9.89
N ARG A 58 0.96 17.73 11.17
CA ARG A 58 -0.32 17.65 11.88
C ARG A 58 -0.88 19.05 12.02
N THR A 59 -2.13 19.24 11.64
CA THR A 59 -2.87 20.49 11.80
C THR A 59 -3.85 20.39 12.98
N ARG A 60 -4.60 21.47 13.23
CA ARG A 60 -5.71 21.45 14.18
C ARG A 60 -6.79 20.42 13.80
N HIS A 61 -6.93 20.14 12.51
CA HIS A 61 -8.11 19.46 11.95
C HIS A 61 -7.81 18.11 11.31
N GLY A 62 -6.54 17.81 11.06
CA GLY A 62 -6.13 16.56 10.42
C GLY A 62 -4.62 16.50 10.27
N SER A 63 -4.16 15.69 9.33
CA SER A 63 -2.74 15.52 9.05
C SER A 63 -2.50 15.32 7.57
N PHE A 64 -1.33 15.75 7.10
CA PHE A 64 -0.88 15.49 5.74
C PHE A 64 0.11 14.33 5.73
N VAL A 65 -0.08 13.45 4.76
CA VAL A 65 0.71 12.25 4.51
C VAL A 65 1.58 12.50 3.30
N ASP A 66 2.89 12.36 3.45
CA ASP A 66 3.79 12.28 2.31
C ASP A 66 3.61 10.92 1.64
N LEU A 67 3.27 10.96 0.36
CA LEU A 67 3.08 9.79 -0.48
C LEU A 67 4.25 9.66 -1.48
N PRO A 68 4.74 8.44 -1.78
CA PRO A 68 5.79 8.22 -2.77
C PRO A 68 5.29 8.54 -4.18
N PRO A 69 6.10 9.12 -5.09
CA PRO A 69 5.66 9.62 -6.40
C PRO A 69 4.84 8.64 -7.26
N THR A 70 4.92 7.34 -6.99
CA THR A 70 4.15 6.25 -7.61
C THR A 70 2.68 6.20 -7.15
N TRP A 71 2.22 7.11 -6.30
CA TRP A 71 0.84 7.17 -5.80
C TRP A 71 -0.20 7.61 -6.83
N MET A 72 0.21 8.20 -7.96
CA MET A 72 -0.72 8.65 -9.00
C MET A 72 -1.50 7.45 -9.54
N VAL A 73 -2.82 7.51 -9.41
CA VAL A 73 -3.74 6.51 -9.95
C VAL A 73 -3.62 6.58 -11.47
N GLY A 74 -2.85 5.65 -12.05
CA GLY A 74 -2.89 5.37 -13.48
C GLY A 74 -4.28 4.84 -13.87
N PRO A 75 -4.52 4.54 -15.16
CA PRO A 75 -5.77 3.90 -15.56
C PRO A 75 -6.01 2.67 -14.67
N LEU A 76 -7.20 2.59 -14.06
CA LEU A 76 -7.59 1.50 -13.17
C LEU A 76 -7.35 0.18 -13.92
N GLY A 77 -6.42 -0.62 -13.40
CA GLY A 77 -6.09 -1.92 -13.98
C GLY A 77 -7.28 -2.87 -13.93
N ALA A 78 -7.13 -4.03 -14.57
CA ALA A 78 -8.12 -5.10 -14.46
C ALA A 78 -8.40 -5.44 -12.99
N SER A 79 -9.68 -5.66 -12.67
CA SER A 79 -10.13 -6.03 -11.33
C SER A 79 -9.34 -7.22 -10.79
N ARG A 80 -8.88 -7.12 -9.54
CA ARG A 80 -8.14 -8.18 -8.88
C ARG A 80 -9.10 -9.28 -8.42
N GLY A 81 -8.72 -10.53 -8.68
CA GLY A 81 -9.46 -11.69 -8.18
C GLY A 81 -9.27 -11.98 -6.69
N ASP A 82 -8.38 -11.26 -5.99
CA ASP A 82 -8.14 -11.39 -4.55
C ASP A 82 -7.97 -10.04 -3.88
N ARG A 83 -8.51 -9.92 -2.67
CA ARG A 83 -8.24 -8.81 -1.77
C ARG A 83 -6.76 -8.78 -1.37
N ARG A 84 -6.17 -7.58 -1.36
CA ARG A 84 -4.80 -7.35 -0.87
C ARG A 84 -4.82 -6.52 0.40
N VAL A 85 -3.97 -6.88 1.35
CA VAL A 85 -3.80 -6.18 2.61
C VAL A 85 -2.48 -5.40 2.52
N PRO A 86 -2.50 -4.07 2.67
CA PRO A 86 -1.27 -3.30 2.65
C PRO A 86 -0.48 -3.53 3.94
N CYS A 87 0.84 -3.60 3.82
CA CYS A 87 1.76 -3.90 4.89
C CYS A 87 3.10 -3.19 4.67
N ASP A 88 3.93 -3.10 5.70
CA ASP A 88 5.31 -2.59 5.60
C ASP A 88 6.22 -3.64 6.23
N LEU A 89 6.32 -4.78 5.56
CA LEU A 89 7.14 -5.91 5.99
C LEU A 89 8.48 -5.87 5.29
N VAL A 90 9.52 -6.33 5.96
CA VAL A 90 10.76 -6.69 5.26
C VAL A 90 10.52 -8.02 4.56
N ALA A 91 10.93 -8.10 3.30
CA ALA A 91 10.95 -9.34 2.54
C ALA A 91 12.36 -9.59 2.02
N GLU A 92 12.82 -10.82 2.11
CA GLU A 92 13.97 -11.29 1.35
C GLU A 92 13.48 -11.88 0.03
N VAL A 93 14.08 -11.47 -1.08
CA VAL A 93 13.84 -12.06 -2.39
C VAL A 93 15.10 -12.77 -2.82
N LYS A 94 14.95 -14.04 -3.19
CA LYS A 94 16.02 -14.89 -3.68
C LYS A 94 15.74 -15.26 -5.14
N PRO A 95 16.37 -14.56 -6.09
CA PRO A 95 16.37 -14.98 -7.49
C PRO A 95 17.01 -16.37 -7.66
N PHE A 96 16.65 -17.09 -8.71
CA PHE A 96 17.21 -18.42 -8.97
C PHE A 96 18.71 -18.38 -9.30
N ASP A 97 19.17 -17.35 -10.00
CA ASP A 97 20.53 -17.16 -10.51
C ASP A 97 21.22 -15.90 -9.96
N GLY A 98 20.69 -15.33 -8.88
CA GLY A 98 21.16 -14.06 -8.30
C GLY A 98 21.42 -14.13 -6.80
N ALA A 99 22.10 -13.11 -6.29
CA ALA A 99 22.23 -12.92 -4.85
C ALA A 99 20.88 -12.50 -4.25
N PRO A 100 20.54 -12.99 -3.04
CA PRO A 100 19.34 -12.53 -2.35
C PRO A 100 19.45 -11.05 -1.99
N TYR A 101 18.32 -10.37 -1.97
CA TYR A 101 18.23 -8.97 -1.57
C TYR A 101 17.03 -8.71 -0.66
N LEU A 102 17.17 -7.72 0.22
CA LEU A 102 16.10 -7.29 1.11
C LEU A 102 15.36 -6.11 0.51
N CYS A 103 14.03 -6.17 0.55
CA CYS A 103 13.15 -5.11 0.11
C CYS A 103 11.94 -4.99 1.04
N ARG A 104 10.99 -4.11 0.70
CA ARG A 104 9.73 -3.96 1.44
C ARG A 104 8.59 -4.61 0.67
N ALA A 105 7.82 -5.47 1.33
CA ALA A 105 6.50 -5.82 0.86
C ALA A 105 5.53 -4.68 1.22
N LEU A 106 4.87 -4.14 0.19
CA LEU A 106 3.90 -3.05 0.29
C LEU A 106 2.48 -3.56 0.47
N ASP A 107 2.14 -4.68 -0.18
CA ASP A 107 0.85 -5.33 0.00
C ASP A 107 0.95 -6.81 -0.32
N VAL A 108 0.10 -7.60 0.35
CA VAL A 108 0.08 -9.05 0.24
C VAL A 108 -1.36 -9.53 0.10
N SER A 109 -1.58 -10.50 -0.76
CA SER A 109 -2.81 -11.27 -0.87
C SER A 109 -2.50 -12.76 -0.78
N GLN A 110 -3.54 -13.60 -0.84
CA GLN A 110 -3.36 -15.05 -0.83
C GLN A 110 -2.55 -15.55 -2.04
N ARG A 111 -2.63 -14.86 -3.19
CA ARG A 111 -1.95 -15.24 -4.44
C ARG A 111 -0.83 -14.30 -4.89
N GLY A 112 -0.49 -13.25 -4.14
CA GLY A 112 0.55 -12.33 -4.63
C GLY A 112 1.09 -11.33 -3.62
N VAL A 113 2.29 -10.83 -3.90
CA VAL A 113 2.96 -9.77 -3.12
C VAL A 113 3.33 -8.59 -4.03
N ARG A 114 3.22 -7.35 -3.55
CA ARG A 114 3.82 -6.17 -4.20
C ARG A 114 5.04 -5.74 -3.41
N LEU A 115 6.14 -5.50 -4.10
CA LEU A 115 7.42 -5.12 -3.52
C LEU A 115 7.80 -3.70 -3.91
N ALA A 116 8.42 -2.97 -3.00
CA ALA A 116 9.23 -1.79 -3.31
C ALA A 116 10.69 -2.24 -3.49
N THR A 117 11.09 -2.46 -4.74
CA THR A 117 12.44 -2.92 -5.11
C THR A 117 13.45 -1.77 -5.14
N GLY A 118 12.99 -0.53 -5.21
CA GLY A 118 13.88 0.64 -5.16
C GLY A 118 14.78 0.70 -6.39
N ALA A 119 16.10 0.58 -6.21
CA ALA A 119 17.07 0.55 -7.30
C ALA A 119 17.49 -0.88 -7.70
N PHE A 120 16.97 -1.90 -7.02
CA PHE A 120 17.26 -3.29 -7.35
C PHE A 120 16.46 -3.73 -8.57
N ASP A 121 17.12 -4.49 -9.44
CA ASP A 121 16.44 -5.20 -10.52
C ASP A 121 15.63 -6.34 -9.92
N ALA A 122 14.33 -6.36 -10.21
CA ALA A 122 13.42 -7.39 -9.75
C ALA A 122 13.40 -8.61 -10.67
N GLY A 123 14.04 -8.53 -11.84
CA GLY A 123 13.95 -9.53 -12.90
C GLY A 123 12.82 -9.26 -13.89
N LEU A 124 12.64 -10.20 -14.81
CA LEU A 124 11.67 -10.14 -15.89
C LEU A 124 10.40 -10.89 -15.53
N MET A 125 9.29 -10.48 -16.14
CA MET A 125 8.02 -11.20 -16.02
C MET A 125 8.21 -12.68 -16.42
N GLY A 126 7.81 -13.58 -15.53
CA GLY A 126 7.98 -15.02 -15.72
C GLY A 126 9.09 -15.64 -14.88
N ASP A 127 10.07 -14.85 -14.42
CA ASP A 127 11.20 -15.35 -13.65
C ASP A 127 10.76 -15.95 -12.31
N ARG A 128 11.38 -17.08 -11.94
CA ARG A 128 11.11 -17.76 -10.67
C ARG A 128 11.98 -17.19 -9.57
N VAL A 129 11.35 -16.90 -8.45
CA VAL A 129 12.02 -16.40 -7.24
C VAL A 129 11.45 -17.10 -6.02
N ALA A 130 12.21 -17.20 -4.94
CA ALA A 130 11.66 -17.46 -3.61
C ALA A 130 11.54 -16.13 -2.86
N ILE A 131 10.40 -15.91 -2.20
CA ILE A 131 10.24 -14.77 -1.28
C ILE A 131 10.11 -15.28 0.14
N THR A 132 10.85 -14.66 1.05
CA THR A 132 10.69 -14.85 2.49
C THR A 132 10.07 -13.61 3.10
N LEU A 133 8.83 -13.72 3.58
CA LEU A 133 8.21 -12.64 4.34
C LEU A 133 8.71 -12.72 5.79
N LEU A 134 9.43 -11.69 6.25
CA LEU A 134 9.98 -11.63 7.61
C LEU A 134 8.90 -11.20 8.60
N VAL A 135 7.99 -12.12 8.89
CA VAL A 135 7.04 -12.09 10.01
C VAL A 135 7.57 -13.00 11.13
N PRO A 136 6.98 -13.02 12.35
CA PRO A 136 7.49 -13.83 13.45
C PRO A 136 7.77 -15.30 13.08
N ASP A 137 6.93 -15.88 12.22
CA ASP A 137 7.16 -17.17 11.58
C ASP A 137 7.52 -16.94 10.10
N ALA A 138 8.81 -16.82 9.80
CA ALA A 138 9.27 -16.58 8.43
C ALA A 138 8.73 -17.66 7.47
N MET A 139 8.23 -17.23 6.30
CA MET A 139 7.64 -18.12 5.30
C MET A 139 8.38 -18.00 3.99
N ASP A 140 9.02 -19.08 3.56
CA ASP A 140 9.59 -19.20 2.22
C ASP A 140 8.50 -19.62 1.23
N ILE A 141 8.21 -18.76 0.26
CA ILE A 141 7.11 -18.95 -0.68
C ILE A 141 7.65 -18.97 -2.11
N PRO A 142 7.58 -20.11 -2.82
CA PRO A 142 7.88 -20.16 -4.25
C PRO A 142 6.99 -19.19 -5.02
N SER A 143 7.60 -18.38 -5.87
CA SER A 143 6.93 -17.26 -6.53
C SER A 143 7.43 -17.05 -7.95
N ARG A 144 6.70 -16.24 -8.70
CA ARG A 144 7.06 -15.79 -10.04
C ARG A 144 6.85 -14.28 -10.18
N ILE A 145 7.74 -13.61 -10.91
CA ILE A 145 7.54 -12.19 -11.26
C ILE A 145 6.33 -12.08 -12.19
N ALA A 146 5.27 -11.43 -11.73
CA ALA A 146 4.08 -11.14 -12.52
C ALA A 146 4.22 -9.84 -13.33
N TRP A 147 4.95 -8.86 -12.79
CA TRP A 147 5.36 -7.64 -13.48
C TRP A 147 6.51 -6.98 -12.72
N SER A 148 7.33 -6.22 -13.43
CA SER A 148 8.36 -5.35 -12.87
C SER A 148 8.24 -3.95 -13.47
N GLY A 149 8.42 -2.94 -12.63
CA GLY A 149 8.41 -1.53 -13.00
C GLY A 149 9.60 -0.81 -12.37
N ALA A 150 9.71 0.50 -12.61
CA ALA A 150 10.94 1.25 -12.30
C ALA A 150 11.43 1.17 -10.84
N ARG A 151 10.54 0.94 -9.86
CA ARG A 151 10.90 0.84 -8.42
C ARG A 151 10.07 -0.18 -7.65
N GLU A 152 9.26 -0.96 -8.35
CA GLU A 152 8.31 -1.87 -7.75
C GLU A 152 8.16 -3.12 -8.62
N ALA A 153 7.76 -4.22 -7.99
CA ALA A 153 7.44 -5.45 -8.68
C ALA A 153 6.24 -6.15 -8.05
N GLY A 154 5.49 -6.87 -8.87
CA GLY A 154 4.45 -7.78 -8.43
C GLY A 154 4.92 -9.22 -8.54
N LEU A 155 4.74 -9.98 -7.46
CA LEU A 155 4.93 -11.42 -7.45
C LEU A 155 3.58 -12.13 -7.44
N GLU A 156 3.49 -13.19 -8.22
CA GLU A 156 2.48 -14.25 -8.08
C GLU A 156 3.07 -15.33 -7.15
N LEU A 157 2.33 -15.67 -6.09
CA LEU A 157 2.70 -16.77 -5.21
C LEU A 157 2.23 -18.08 -5.83
N LEU A 158 3.14 -19.05 -5.97
CA LEU A 158 2.82 -20.36 -6.55
C LEU A 158 2.15 -21.28 -5.51
N GLU A 159 2.30 -20.94 -4.24
CA GLU A 159 1.73 -21.65 -3.10
C GLU A 159 1.21 -20.64 -2.07
N THR A 160 0.17 -21.02 -1.32
CA THR A 160 -0.39 -20.20 -0.23
C THR A 160 -0.22 -20.96 1.09
N PRO A 161 0.83 -20.68 1.88
CA PRO A 161 1.01 -21.33 3.17
C PRO A 161 -0.14 -21.01 4.12
N PRO A 162 -0.59 -21.95 5.00
CA PRO A 162 -1.61 -21.66 6.00
C PRO A 162 -1.26 -20.48 6.91
N ALA A 163 0.03 -20.34 7.26
CA ALA A 163 0.54 -19.22 8.05
C ALA A 163 0.30 -17.86 7.37
N LEU A 164 0.34 -17.81 6.03
CA LEU A 164 0.03 -16.60 5.27
C LEU A 164 -1.44 -16.23 5.41
N VAL A 165 -2.35 -17.21 5.34
CA VAL A 165 -3.79 -16.99 5.53
C VAL A 165 -4.08 -16.42 6.92
N SER A 166 -3.51 -17.02 7.96
CA SER A 166 -3.63 -16.53 9.33
C SER A 166 -3.05 -15.13 9.51
N PHE A 167 -1.88 -14.87 8.93
CA PHE A 167 -1.24 -13.56 8.95
C PHE A 167 -2.11 -12.49 8.28
N LEU A 168 -2.68 -12.78 7.11
CA LEU A 168 -3.56 -11.86 6.40
C LEU A 168 -4.82 -11.55 7.21
N ALA A 169 -5.46 -12.57 7.80
CA ALA A 169 -6.62 -12.37 8.66
C ALA A 169 -6.30 -11.49 9.88
N ALA A 170 -5.14 -11.71 10.52
CA ALA A 170 -4.68 -10.90 11.65
C ALA A 170 -4.39 -9.45 11.24
N CYS A 171 -3.79 -9.23 10.06
CA CYS A 171 -3.55 -7.88 9.54
C CYS A 171 -4.86 -7.16 9.20
N ASP A 172 -5.84 -7.89 8.67
CA ASP A 172 -7.14 -7.34 8.27
C ASP A 172 -7.98 -6.87 9.46
N ALA A 173 -7.77 -7.45 10.64
CA ALA A 173 -8.44 -7.07 11.89
C ALA A 173 -7.93 -5.76 12.51
N GLN A 174 -6.79 -5.22 12.03
CA GLN A 174 -6.13 -4.06 12.65
C GLN A 174 -6.44 -2.72 11.94
N TRP A 175 -7.47 -2.69 11.10
CA TRP A 175 -7.82 -1.53 10.29
C TRP A 175 -8.85 -0.65 10.97
N GLU A 176 -8.56 0.65 11.08
CA GLU A 176 -9.55 1.67 11.37
C GLU A 176 -10.33 1.98 10.08
N GLU A 177 -11.65 2.10 10.19
CA GLU A 177 -12.51 2.43 9.07
C GLU A 177 -13.03 3.85 9.18
N LEU A 178 -12.95 4.58 8.08
CA LEU A 178 -13.41 5.94 7.96
C LEU A 178 -14.15 6.11 6.63
N SER A 179 -15.30 6.79 6.71
CA SER A 179 -16.02 7.25 5.53
C SER A 179 -15.84 8.76 5.41
N HIS A 180 -15.74 9.25 4.18
CA HIS A 180 -15.80 10.68 3.92
C HIS A 180 -17.16 11.22 4.41
N ASP A 181 -17.13 12.36 5.08
CA ASP A 181 -18.32 13.01 5.64
C ASP A 181 -18.43 14.44 5.07
N ALA A 182 -19.66 14.95 5.02
CA ALA A 182 -19.96 16.32 4.58
C ALA A 182 -19.26 17.39 5.44
N GLY A 183 -18.93 17.08 6.70
CA GLY A 183 -18.13 17.95 7.58
C GLY A 183 -16.63 17.96 7.29
N CYS A 184 -16.14 17.18 6.32
CA CYS A 184 -14.72 17.09 6.00
C CYS A 184 -14.15 18.43 5.50
N LEU A 185 -13.02 18.83 6.06
CA LEU A 185 -12.39 20.12 5.77
C LEU A 185 -11.50 20.09 4.52
N CYS A 186 -11.44 18.97 3.77
CA CYS A 186 -10.60 18.80 2.58
C CYS A 186 -10.84 19.88 1.51
N SER A 187 -12.07 20.38 1.41
CA SER A 187 -12.52 21.42 0.49
C SER A 187 -12.25 22.85 0.99
N ARG A 188 -11.90 23.04 2.28
CA ARG A 188 -11.73 24.39 2.84
C ARG A 188 -10.44 25.06 2.36
N THR A 189 -10.58 26.33 2.03
CA THR A 189 -9.50 27.25 1.64
C THR A 189 -8.49 27.45 2.78
N GLU A 190 -8.91 27.30 4.04
CA GLU A 190 -8.06 27.47 5.24
C GLU A 190 -6.90 26.47 5.32
N LEU A 191 -7.03 25.30 4.70
CA LEU A 191 -5.92 24.34 4.55
C LEU A 191 -4.88 24.77 3.50
N ARG A 192 -5.08 25.90 2.78
CA ARG A 192 -4.15 26.46 1.79
C ARG A 192 -3.09 27.39 2.39
N ALA A 193 -3.22 27.81 3.65
CA ALA A 193 -2.44 28.90 4.24
C ALA A 193 -1.45 28.46 5.34
N GLY A 194 -1.11 27.17 5.44
CA GLY A 194 -0.26 26.64 6.50
C GLY A 194 0.86 25.72 6.04
#